data_AF-A0A1U9VYJ8-F1
#
_entry.id   AF-A0A1U9VYJ8-F1
#
_cell.length_a   1.000
_cell.length_b   1.000
_cell.length_c   1.000
_cell.angle_alpha   90.00
_cell.angle_beta   90.00
_cell.angle_gamma   90.00
#
_symmetry.space_group_name_H-M   'P 1'
#
loop_
_entity.id
_entity.type
_entity.pdbx_description
1 polymer ?
#
loop_
_entity_poly.entity_id
_entity_poly.type
_entity_poly.pdbx_seq_one_letter_code
_entity_poly.pdbx_strand_id
1 'polypeptide(L)' 'MITLNILPSILVPLVGLVFPAVAMVSLFFHVQKNKIF' A
#
# COMPACT_ATOMS: atom_id res chain seq x y z
N MET A 1 -28.46 7.33 -4.37
CA MET A 1 -27.61 6.80 -5.47
C MET A 1 -26.31 7.61 -5.57
N ILE A 2 -25.50 7.65 -4.50
CA ILE A 2 -24.29 8.50 -4.42
C ILE A 2 -23.18 7.88 -3.56
N THR A 3 -23.54 7.02 -2.60
CA THR A 3 -22.61 6.36 -1.67
C THR A 3 -21.59 5.45 -2.38
N LEU A 4 -22.00 4.74 -3.43
CA LEU A 4 -21.13 3.81 -4.16
C LEU A 4 -20.14 4.51 -5.11
N ASN A 5 -20.41 5.73 -5.55
CA ASN A 5 -19.54 6.47 -6.48
C ASN A 5 -18.29 7.07 -5.79
N ILE A 6 -18.28 7.18 -4.47
CA ILE A 6 -17.14 7.71 -3.70
C ILE A 6 -16.10 6.60 -3.44
N LEU A 7 -16.54 5.34 -3.48
CA LEU A 7 -15.74 4.16 -3.23
C LEU A 7 -14.49 4.05 -4.16
N PRO A 8 -14.61 4.16 -5.50
CA PRO A 8 -13.43 4.11 -6.37
C PRO A 8 -12.46 5.27 -6.13
N SER A 9 -12.95 6.47 -5.78
CA SER A 9 -12.08 7.62 -5.53
C SER A 9 -11.21 7.46 -4.29
N ILE A 10 -11.60 6.62 -3.32
CA ILE A 10 -10.84 6.36 -2.10
C ILE A 10 -9.99 5.09 -2.25
N LEU A 11 -10.56 4.04 -2.86
CA LEU A 11 -9.87 2.77 -3.03
C LEU A 11 -8.75 2.83 -4.06
N VAL A 12 -8.89 3.61 -5.13
CA VAL A 12 -7.86 3.72 -6.18
C VAL A 12 -6.56 4.33 -5.63
N PRO A 13 -6.57 5.48 -4.93
CA PRO A 13 -5.35 5.99 -4.29
C PRO A 13 -4.84 5.10 -3.15
N LEU A 14 -5.75 4.47 -2.39
CA LEU A 14 -5.36 3.61 -1.26
C LEU A 14 -4.62 2.36 -1.74
N VAL A 15 -5.10 1.68 -2.79
CA VAL A 15 -4.47 0.47 -3.36
C VAL A 15 -3.35 0.81 -4.34
N GLY A 16 -3.41 1.96 -5.00
CA GLY A 16 -2.42 2.38 -6.01
C GLY A 16 -1.20 3.11 -5.46
N LEU A 17 -1.33 3.78 -4.30
CA LEU A 17 -0.25 4.61 -3.73
C LEU A 17 0.10 4.21 -2.30
N VAL A 18 -0.87 4.20 -1.39
CA VAL A 18 -0.61 3.99 0.05
C VAL A 18 -0.23 2.54 0.35
N PHE A 19 -1.03 1.58 -0.12
CA PHE A 19 -0.76 0.16 0.10
C PHE A 19 0.58 -0.29 -0.52
N PRO A 20 0.93 0.08 -1.76
CA PRO A 20 2.23 -0.25 -2.34
C PRO A 20 3.39 0.42 -1.61
N ALA A 21 3.26 1.69 -1.19
CA ALA A 21 4.31 2.37 -0.44
C ALA A 21 4.60 1.66 0.90
N VAL A 22 3.55 1.29 1.63
CA VAL A 22 3.70 0.54 2.90
C VAL A 22 4.28 -0.85 2.66
N ALA A 23 3.83 -1.56 1.62
CA ALA A 23 4.36 -2.87 1.26
C ALA A 23 5.85 -2.81 0.89
N MET A 24 6.26 -1.83 0.09
CA MET A 24 7.66 -1.65 -0.29
C MET A 24 8.56 -1.36 0.92
N VAL A 25 8.12 -0.49 1.83
CA VAL A 25 8.88 -0.16 3.04
C VAL A 25 8.97 -1.38 3.97
N SER A 26 7.86 -2.07 4.19
CA SER A 26 7.81 -3.28 5.01
C SER A 26 8.71 -4.39 4.46
N LEU A 27 8.62 -4.65 3.14
CA LEU A 27 9.45 -5.63 2.46
C LEU A 27 10.93 -5.24 2.44
N PHE A 28 11.25 -3.95 2.28
CA PHE A 28 12.61 -3.45 2.35
C PHE A 28 13.23 -3.73 3.71
N PHE A 29 12.54 -3.38 4.81
CA PHE A 29 13.02 -3.70 6.15
C PHE A 29 13.12 -5.21 6.39
N HIS A 30 12.18 -6.01 5.91
CA HIS A 30 12.23 -7.47 6.03
C HIS A 30 13.46 -8.07 5.32
N VAL A 31 13.73 -7.65 4.08
CA VAL A 31 14.89 -8.12 3.30
C VAL A 31 16.20 -7.63 3.91
N GLN A 32 16.27 -6.38 4.36
CA GLN A 32 17.47 -5.84 5.03
C GLN A 32 17.79 -6.64 6.30
N LYS A 33 16.79 -7.04 7.09
CA LYS A 33 16.97 -7.86 8.30
C LYS A 33 17.48 -9.29 7.99
N ASN A 34 17.24 -9.80 6.79
CA ASN A 34 17.68 -11.14 6.38
C ASN A 34 19.07 -11.15 5.71
N LYS A 35 19.70 -9.99 5.48
CA LYS A 35 21.05 -9.85 4.89
C LYS A 35 22.13 -9.43 5.89
N ILE A 36 21.80 -9.24 7.18
CA ILE A 36 22.75 -8.84 8.23
C ILE A 36 23.48 -10.05 8.88
N PHE A 37 23.44 -11.23 8.25
CA PHE A 37 24.28 -12.38 8.58
C PHE A 37 25.09 -12.78 7.35
#